data_AF-A0AB36JAU4-F1
#
_entry.id   AF-A0AB36JAU4-F1
#
_cell.length_a   1.000
_cell.length_b   1.000
_cell.length_c   1.000
_cell.angle_alpha   90.00
_cell.angle_beta   90.00
_cell.angle_gamma   90.00
#
_symmetry.space_group_name_H-M   'P 1'
#
loop_
_entity.id
_entity.type
_entity.pdbx_description
1 polymer ?
#
loop_
_entity_poly.entity_id
_entity_poly.type
_entity_poly.pdbx_seq_one_letter_code
_entity_poly.pdbx_strand_id
1 'polypeptide(L)'
;MLRFLRYLSLLGDSTLDGVNVLKHYYLGIHQGLLEPISLNYVCFGALWFEENNHRYIVGYAFGQNQIQALRQFSTPSSCKDCLDSKIVYEIYKKIREQQQQQDWSSHQKLPWFTAFKEPWKDVSAGWYVLRSRSTFPLHLSVIRKEKFRLWLEHTAVCENKMEMLACVEKASVTHHVDLMLLEI
;
A
#
# COMPACT_ATOMS: atom_id res chain seq x y z
N MET A 1 -11.94 -4.76 -3.19
CA MET A 1 -11.93 -5.04 -1.74
C MET A 1 -11.37 -6.44 -1.47
N LEU A 2 -10.11 -6.72 -1.88
CA LEU A 2 -9.53 -8.09 -1.84
C LEU A 2 -8.01 -8.12 -1.52
N ARG A 3 -7.40 -7.00 -1.09
CA ARG A 3 -5.96 -6.95 -0.74
C ARG A 3 -5.68 -6.77 0.76
N PHE A 4 -6.72 -6.70 1.58
CA PHE A 4 -6.63 -6.33 3.00
C PHE A 4 -5.84 -7.30 3.91
N LEU A 5 -5.60 -8.54 3.47
CA LEU A 5 -4.89 -9.53 4.30
C LEU A 5 -3.38 -9.64 4.01
N ARG A 6 -2.84 -8.94 3.00
CA ARG A 6 -1.41 -9.03 2.66
C ARG A 6 -0.50 -8.04 3.39
N TYR A 7 -1.04 -6.97 3.98
CA TYR A 7 -0.19 -5.96 4.64
C TYR A 7 0.14 -6.25 6.10
N LEU A 8 -0.54 -7.22 6.72
CA LEU A 8 -0.18 -7.74 8.03
C LEU A 8 0.94 -8.81 7.96
N SER A 9 1.27 -9.33 6.78
CA SER A 9 2.16 -10.49 6.63
C SER A 9 3.61 -10.16 6.20
N LEU A 10 4.05 -8.90 6.31
CA LEU A 10 5.45 -8.52 6.07
C LEU A 10 6.20 -8.27 7.39
N LEU A 11 5.92 -9.09 8.38
CA LEU A 11 6.63 -9.10 9.65
C LEU A 11 7.20 -10.49 9.82
N GLY A 12 8.53 -10.54 9.90
CA GLY A 12 9.33 -11.73 9.69
C GLY A 12 8.95 -12.91 10.57
N ASP A 13 9.13 -14.09 10.00
CA ASP A 13 9.38 -15.31 10.76
C ASP A 13 10.62 -15.07 11.65
N SER A 14 10.37 -14.87 12.93
CA SER A 14 11.41 -15.04 13.94
C SER A 14 10.90 -16.01 14.99
N THR A 15 10.84 -17.29 14.62
CA THR A 15 11.06 -18.36 15.59
C THR A 15 12.51 -18.26 16.03
N LEU A 16 12.76 -17.56 17.14
CA LEU A 16 14.04 -17.61 17.84
C LEU A 16 13.79 -18.09 19.26
N ASP A 17 14.41 -19.24 19.52
CA ASP A 17 14.52 -19.90 20.80
C ASP A 17 14.95 -18.94 21.92
N GLY A 18 14.22 -18.99 23.03
CA GLY A 18 14.86 -19.34 24.30
C GLY A 18 15.83 -18.36 24.98
N VAL A 19 15.73 -17.04 24.81
CA VAL A 19 16.12 -16.05 25.86
C VAL A 19 15.27 -14.80 25.67
N ASN A 20 14.44 -14.46 26.65
CA ASN A 20 13.59 -13.27 26.60
C ASN A 20 14.41 -12.01 26.93
N VAL A 21 15.30 -11.61 26.02
CA VAL A 21 16.07 -10.36 26.15
C VAL A 21 15.08 -9.20 26.03
N LEU A 22 14.93 -8.43 27.10
CA LEU A 22 14.09 -7.23 27.11
C LEU A 22 14.59 -6.25 26.03
N LYS A 23 13.82 -6.06 24.97
CA LYS A 23 14.15 -5.13 23.89
C LYS A 23 13.65 -3.73 24.25
N HIS A 24 14.32 -2.69 23.76
CA HIS A 24 13.83 -1.32 23.93
C HIS A 24 13.03 -0.93 22.69
N TYR A 25 11.71 -0.79 22.88
CA TYR A 25 10.80 -0.43 21.80
C TYR A 25 10.59 1.07 21.74
N TYR A 26 10.33 1.56 20.53
CA TYR A 26 9.99 2.94 20.23
C TYR A 26 8.65 2.99 19.50
N LEU A 27 7.77 3.87 19.94
CA LEU A 27 6.52 4.19 19.26
C LEU A 27 6.59 5.63 18.76
N GLY A 28 6.55 5.82 17.45
CA GLY A 28 6.51 7.15 16.85
C GLY A 28 5.21 7.38 16.11
N ILE A 29 4.71 8.62 16.16
CA ILE A 29 3.45 9.03 15.49
C ILE A 29 3.72 10.27 14.64
N HIS A 30 3.24 10.24 13.40
CA HIS A 30 3.29 11.36 12.46
C HIS A 30 1.88 11.68 11.95
N GLN A 31 1.53 12.97 11.92
CA GLN A 31 0.22 13.44 11.48
C GLN A 31 0.19 13.69 9.96
N GLY A 32 -1.00 13.61 9.37
CA GLY A 32 -1.23 14.04 7.98
C GLY A 32 -0.49 13.22 6.94
N LEU A 33 -0.33 11.91 7.15
CA LEU A 33 0.24 10.99 6.15
C LEU A 33 -0.88 10.23 5.42
N LEU A 34 -0.69 9.99 4.13
CA LEU A 34 -1.70 9.34 3.31
C LEU A 34 -1.85 7.87 3.71
N GLU A 35 -3.05 7.49 4.14
CA GLU A 35 -3.45 6.11 4.24
C GLU A 35 -3.87 5.61 2.85
N PRO A 36 -3.18 4.60 2.30
CA PRO A 36 -3.37 4.21 0.90
C PRO A 36 -4.72 3.59 0.60
N ILE A 37 -5.48 3.14 1.60
CA ILE A 37 -6.76 2.45 1.38
C ILE A 37 -7.94 3.41 1.42
N SER A 38 -8.02 4.25 2.45
CA SER A 38 -9.08 5.26 2.54
C SER A 38 -8.81 6.47 1.65
N LEU A 39 -7.56 6.62 1.19
CA LEU A 39 -7.07 7.77 0.44
C LEU A 39 -7.29 9.10 1.20
N ASN A 40 -7.16 9.05 2.53
CA ASN A 40 -7.24 10.20 3.42
C ASN A 40 -5.90 10.41 4.14
N TYR A 41 -5.61 11.66 4.46
CA TYR A 41 -4.47 12.02 5.29
C TYR A 41 -4.86 11.90 6.77
N VAL A 42 -4.22 10.97 7.47
CA VAL A 42 -4.53 10.64 8.87
C VAL A 42 -3.24 10.52 9.67
N CYS A 43 -3.34 10.24 10.97
CA CYS A 43 -2.17 9.88 11.75
C CYS A 43 -1.65 8.50 11.35
N PHE A 44 -0.34 8.39 11.23
CA PHE A 44 0.41 7.16 11.04
C PHE A 44 1.27 6.93 12.27
N GLY A 45 1.32 5.70 12.76
CA GLY A 45 2.21 5.31 13.84
C GLY A 45 2.97 4.04 13.49
N ALA A 46 4.20 3.95 13.98
CA ALA A 46 5.04 2.78 13.83
C ALA A 46 5.65 2.38 15.17
N LEU A 47 5.71 1.07 15.41
CA LEU A 47 6.42 0.45 16.52
C LEU A 47 7.66 -0.25 15.96
N TRP A 48 8.82 0.01 16.56
CA TRP A 48 10.07 -0.63 16.19
C TRP A 48 10.97 -0.85 17.40
N PHE A 49 12.01 -1.64 17.23
CA PHE A 49 13.16 -1.68 18.14
C PHE A 49 14.45 -1.52 17.35
N GLU A 50 15.54 -1.25 18.05
CA GLU A 50 16.87 -1.13 17.46
C GLU A 50 17.80 -2.17 18.09
N GLU A 51 18.55 -2.88 17.25
CA GLU A 51 19.49 -3.93 17.66
C GLU A 51 20.66 -3.92 16.68
N ASN A 52 21.90 -3.94 17.17
CA ASN A 52 23.12 -3.87 16.35
C ASN A 52 23.12 -2.72 15.31
N ASN A 53 22.66 -1.53 15.70
CA ASN A 53 22.47 -0.35 14.83
C ASN A 53 21.49 -0.54 13.66
N HIS A 54 20.67 -1.60 13.69
CA HIS A 54 19.61 -1.84 12.71
C HIS A 54 18.24 -1.60 13.35
N ARG A 55 17.33 -1.02 12.55
CA ARG A 55 15.95 -0.74 12.95
C ARG A 55 15.03 -1.84 12.44
N TYR A 56 14.30 -2.47 13.35
CA TYR A 56 13.36 -3.54 13.06
C TYR A 56 11.93 -3.06 13.31
N ILE A 57 11.15 -2.91 12.25
CA ILE A 57 9.75 -2.51 12.33
C ILE A 57 8.92 -3.71 12.78
N VAL A 58 8.23 -3.55 13.90
CA VAL A 58 7.36 -4.57 14.51
C VAL A 58 5.94 -4.44 13.97
N GLY A 59 5.51 -3.22 13.67
CA GLY A 59 4.19 -2.96 13.12
C GLY A 59 3.98 -1.48 12.86
N TYR A 60 2.97 -1.18 12.05
CA TYR A 60 2.52 0.19 11.82
C TYR A 60 0.99 0.21 11.69
N ALA A 61 0.42 1.38 11.89
CA ALA A 61 -1.02 1.58 11.83
C ALA A 61 -1.36 3.00 11.38
N PHE A 62 -2.54 3.14 10.78
CA PHE A 62 -3.17 4.42 10.51
C PHE A 62 -4.37 4.60 11.44
N GLY A 63 -4.55 5.81 11.96
CA GLY A 63 -5.62 6.13 12.91
C GLY A 63 -5.24 5.89 14.37
N GLN A 64 -5.73 6.78 15.25
CA GLN A 64 -5.30 6.84 16.65
C GLN A 64 -5.60 5.54 17.42
N ASN A 65 -6.78 4.96 17.19
CA ASN A 65 -7.22 3.74 17.88
C ASN A 65 -6.34 2.54 17.52
N GLN A 66 -5.98 2.41 16.24
CA GLN A 66 -5.15 1.32 15.75
C GLN A 66 -3.69 1.50 16.20
N ILE A 67 -3.20 2.73 16.25
CA ILE A 67 -1.85 3.04 16.76
C ILE A 67 -1.73 2.67 18.24
N GLN A 68 -2.75 2.93 19.06
CA GLN A 68 -2.74 2.52 20.47
C GLN A 68 -2.63 1.00 20.63
N ALA A 69 -3.28 0.23 19.75
CA ALA A 69 -3.18 -1.22 19.76
C ALA A 69 -1.76 -1.73 19.49
N LEU A 70 -0.88 -0.96 18.85
CA LEU A 70 0.51 -1.37 18.62
C LEU A 70 1.27 -1.62 19.94
N ARG A 71 0.94 -0.90 21.01
CA ARG A 71 1.63 -1.02 22.32
C ARG A 71 1.55 -2.43 22.92
N GLN A 72 0.58 -3.24 22.54
CA GLN A 72 0.49 -4.62 23.03
C GLN A 72 1.70 -5.46 22.58
N PHE A 73 2.28 -5.17 21.41
CA PHE A 73 3.40 -5.93 20.83
C PHE A 73 4.76 -5.61 21.46
N SER A 74 4.85 -4.60 22.33
CA SER A 74 6.06 -4.34 23.10
C SER A 74 6.08 -5.07 24.44
N THR A 75 4.99 -5.72 24.87
CA THR A 75 4.90 -6.39 26.18
C THR A 75 5.76 -7.67 26.20
N PRO A 76 6.54 -7.95 27.28
CA PRO A 76 6.62 -7.26 28.57
C PRO A 76 7.68 -6.14 28.64
N SER A 77 8.25 -5.75 27.50
CA SER A 77 9.33 -4.77 27.44
C SER A 77 8.84 -3.32 27.56
N SER A 78 9.77 -2.40 27.82
CA SER A 78 9.49 -0.97 27.82
C SER A 78 9.29 -0.44 26.39
N CYS A 79 8.35 0.49 26.25
CA CYS A 79 8.10 1.23 25.02
C CYS A 79 8.21 2.73 25.30
N LYS A 80 9.08 3.40 24.56
CA LYS A 80 9.29 4.85 24.66
C LYS A 80 8.63 5.55 23.48
N ASP A 81 7.93 6.64 23.74
CA ASP A 81 7.43 7.49 22.67
C ASP A 81 8.59 8.22 21.98
N CYS A 82 8.68 8.10 20.66
CA CYS A 82 9.64 8.79 19.81
C CYS A 82 9.00 10.08 19.28
N LEU A 83 9.60 11.22 19.64
CA LEU A 83 9.13 12.55 19.23
C LEU A 83 9.78 13.05 17.95
N ASP A 84 10.79 12.34 17.42
CA ASP A 84 11.43 12.72 16.17
C ASP A 84 10.56 12.32 14.97
N SER A 85 9.85 13.30 14.42
CA SER A 85 8.97 13.10 13.28
C SER A 85 9.69 12.63 12.02
N LYS A 86 10.98 12.96 11.86
CA LYS A 86 11.75 12.56 10.66
C LYS A 86 11.93 11.05 10.60
N ILE A 87 12.23 10.43 11.74
CA ILE A 87 12.38 8.97 11.82
C ILE A 87 11.08 8.28 11.42
N VAL A 88 9.94 8.76 11.93
CA VAL A 88 8.62 8.17 11.64
C VAL A 88 8.26 8.36 10.16
N TYR A 89 8.57 9.52 9.59
CA TYR A 89 8.35 9.80 8.18
C TYR A 89 9.21 8.91 7.26
N GLU A 90 10.47 8.66 7.63
CA GLU A 90 11.35 7.74 6.89
C GLU A 90 10.81 6.30 6.91
N ILE A 91 10.30 5.85 8.06
CA ILE A 91 9.66 4.53 8.19
C ILE A 91 8.44 4.45 7.28
N TYR A 92 7.56 5.46 7.34
CA TYR A 92 6.40 5.55 6.45
C TYR A 92 6.80 5.48 4.98
N LYS A 93 7.78 6.29 4.56
CA LYS A 93 8.24 6.34 3.17
C LYS A 93 8.73 4.98 2.67
N LYS A 94 9.56 4.28 3.45
CA LYS A 94 10.05 2.93 3.10
C LYS A 94 8.92 1.93 2.96
N ILE A 95 7.95 1.95 3.88
CA ILE A 95 6.76 1.10 3.80
C ILE A 95 5.99 1.42 2.52
N ARG A 96 5.71 2.71 2.24
CA ARG A 96 4.98 3.12 1.03
C ARG A 96 5.68 2.71 -0.26
N GLU A 97 6.99 2.84 -0.35
CA GLU A 97 7.79 2.39 -1.51
C GLU A 97 7.63 0.88 -1.74
N GLN A 98 7.73 0.07 -0.69
CA GLN A 98 7.52 -1.38 -0.78
C GLN A 98 6.08 -1.73 -1.19
N GLN A 99 5.09 -1.06 -0.59
CA GLN A 99 3.68 -1.26 -0.92
C GLN A 99 3.40 -0.89 -2.39
N GLN A 100 3.93 0.23 -2.87
CA GLN A 100 3.79 0.66 -4.27
C GLN A 100 4.43 -0.34 -5.23
N GLN A 101 5.61 -0.87 -4.90
CA GLN A 101 6.26 -1.90 -5.73
C GLN A 101 5.44 -3.20 -5.77
N GLN A 102 4.90 -3.63 -4.64
CA GLN A 102 4.03 -4.81 -4.56
C GLN A 102 2.72 -4.61 -5.32
N ASP A 103 2.08 -3.44 -5.16
CA ASP A 103 0.86 -3.09 -5.88
C ASP A 103 1.09 -3.02 -7.39
N TRP A 104 2.25 -2.52 -7.82
CA TRP A 104 2.61 -2.46 -9.23
C TRP A 104 2.85 -3.85 -9.81
N SER A 105 3.55 -4.73 -9.10
CA SER A 105 3.91 -6.07 -9.59
C SER A 105 2.81 -7.12 -9.41
N SER A 106 1.73 -6.80 -8.69
CA SER A 106 0.64 -7.75 -8.43
C SER A 106 -0.36 -7.79 -9.59
N HIS A 107 -0.26 -8.83 -10.42
CA HIS A 107 -1.24 -9.13 -11.46
C HIS A 107 -2.39 -9.97 -10.92
N GLN A 108 -3.63 -9.65 -11.30
CA GLN A 108 -4.81 -10.39 -10.88
C GLN A 108 -5.80 -10.57 -12.03
N LYS A 109 -6.18 -11.82 -12.30
CA LYS A 109 -7.32 -12.12 -13.15
C LYS A 109 -8.62 -11.80 -12.40
N LEU A 110 -9.47 -10.97 -13.00
CA LEU A 110 -10.80 -10.70 -12.43
C LEU A 110 -11.75 -11.88 -12.73
N PRO A 111 -12.80 -12.06 -11.90
CA PRO A 111 -13.81 -13.09 -12.17
C PRO A 111 -14.40 -12.94 -13.58
N TRP A 112 -14.56 -14.04 -14.30
CA TRP A 112 -14.92 -14.03 -15.72
C TRP A 112 -16.24 -13.28 -16.01
N PHE A 113 -17.22 -13.36 -15.10
CA PHE A 113 -18.50 -12.64 -15.23
C PHE A 113 -18.33 -11.12 -15.22
N THR A 114 -17.20 -10.58 -14.74
CA THR A 114 -16.92 -9.14 -14.70
C THR A 114 -16.83 -8.55 -16.11
N ALA A 115 -16.36 -9.33 -17.09
CA ALA A 115 -16.25 -8.88 -18.48
C ALA A 115 -17.62 -8.64 -19.16
N PHE A 116 -18.70 -9.17 -18.57
CA PHE A 116 -20.07 -9.05 -19.08
C PHE A 116 -20.93 -8.09 -18.27
N LYS A 117 -20.34 -7.38 -17.31
CA LYS A 117 -20.99 -6.35 -16.49
C LYS A 117 -20.52 -4.98 -16.94
N GLU A 118 -21.30 -3.95 -16.62
CA GLU A 118 -20.86 -2.56 -16.79
C GLU A 118 -19.58 -2.28 -15.98
N PRO A 119 -18.67 -1.43 -16.49
CA PRO A 119 -18.72 -0.78 -17.81
C PRO A 119 -18.22 -1.69 -18.95
N TRP A 120 -17.79 -2.92 -18.66
CA TRP A 120 -16.97 -3.74 -19.56
C TRP A 120 -17.72 -4.45 -20.68
N LYS A 121 -19.03 -4.65 -20.53
CA LYS A 121 -19.81 -5.49 -21.45
C LYS A 121 -19.71 -5.02 -22.92
N ASP A 122 -19.67 -3.70 -23.14
CA ASP A 122 -19.66 -3.07 -24.47
C ASP A 122 -18.28 -2.48 -24.85
N VAL A 123 -17.31 -2.54 -23.93
CA VAL A 123 -15.96 -2.01 -24.17
C VAL A 123 -15.17 -3.00 -25.05
N SER A 124 -14.46 -2.50 -26.05
CA SER A 124 -13.63 -3.32 -26.94
C SER A 124 -12.48 -4.02 -26.20
N ALA A 125 -11.86 -5.04 -26.79
CA ALA A 125 -10.60 -5.55 -26.26
C ALA A 125 -9.51 -4.47 -26.37
N GLY A 126 -8.62 -4.39 -25.38
CA GLY A 126 -7.62 -3.34 -25.31
C GLY A 126 -7.05 -3.12 -23.92
N TRP A 127 -6.27 -2.06 -23.77
CA TRP A 127 -5.67 -1.65 -22.51
C TRP A 127 -6.30 -0.37 -21.99
N TYR A 128 -6.69 -0.40 -20.72
CA TYR A 128 -7.49 0.64 -20.11
C TYR A 128 -6.85 1.11 -18.80
N VAL A 129 -6.98 2.40 -18.55
CA VAL A 129 -6.64 3.02 -17.27
C VAL A 129 -7.92 3.45 -16.60
N LEU A 130 -8.11 3.04 -15.36
CA LEU A 130 -9.24 3.44 -14.52
C LEU A 130 -8.78 4.22 -13.32
N ARG A 131 -9.56 5.24 -13.02
CA ARG A 131 -9.43 6.05 -11.82
C ARG A 131 -10.55 5.69 -10.87
N SER A 132 -10.23 5.52 -9.60
CA SER A 132 -11.24 5.28 -8.55
C SER A 132 -12.11 6.50 -8.25
N ARG A 133 -11.62 7.73 -8.52
CA ARG A 133 -12.35 8.99 -8.33
C ARG A 133 -11.75 10.12 -9.18
N SER A 134 -12.50 11.21 -9.33
CA SER A 134 -12.11 12.39 -10.13
C SER A 134 -11.12 13.31 -9.44
N THR A 135 -10.96 13.20 -8.11
CA THR A 135 -10.05 14.01 -7.28
C THR A 135 -8.85 13.23 -6.80
N PHE A 136 -7.78 13.92 -6.42
CA PHE A 136 -6.60 13.31 -5.81
C PHE A 136 -6.68 13.34 -4.27
N PRO A 137 -6.00 12.42 -3.55
CA PRO A 137 -5.26 11.24 -4.06
C PRO A 137 -6.21 10.22 -4.72
N LEU A 138 -5.75 9.27 -5.52
CA LEU A 138 -6.62 8.26 -6.14
C LEU A 138 -5.92 6.91 -6.33
N HIS A 139 -6.70 5.84 -6.38
CA HIS A 139 -6.24 4.59 -6.98
C HIS A 139 -6.32 4.66 -8.50
N LEU A 140 -5.23 4.28 -9.14
CA LEU A 140 -5.11 4.01 -10.57
C LEU A 140 -5.07 2.50 -10.78
N SER A 141 -5.83 2.00 -11.76
CA SER A 141 -5.81 0.60 -12.18
C SER A 141 -5.53 0.51 -13.67
N VAL A 142 -4.54 -0.29 -14.06
CA VAL A 142 -4.25 -0.64 -15.45
C VAL A 142 -4.88 -2.00 -15.72
N ILE A 143 -5.85 -2.03 -16.62
CA ILE A 143 -6.62 -3.22 -16.96
C ILE A 143 -6.32 -3.62 -18.41
N ARG A 144 -6.03 -4.89 -18.62
CA ARG A 144 -6.07 -5.50 -19.95
C ARG A 144 -7.39 -6.22 -20.13
N LYS A 145 -8.16 -5.80 -21.13
CA LYS A 145 -9.40 -6.44 -21.54
C LYS A 145 -9.19 -7.32 -22.76
N GLU A 146 -9.63 -8.56 -22.62
CA GLU A 146 -9.82 -9.50 -23.72
C GLU A 146 -11.33 -9.69 -23.97
N LYS A 147 -11.69 -10.53 -24.95
CA LYS A 147 -13.09 -10.75 -25.33
C LYS A 147 -13.99 -11.16 -24.15
N PHE A 148 -13.49 -12.03 -23.26
CA PHE A 148 -14.26 -12.59 -22.14
C PHE A 148 -13.50 -12.55 -20.81
N ARG A 149 -12.40 -11.79 -20.73
CA ARG A 149 -11.51 -11.76 -19.57
C ARG A 149 -11.03 -10.35 -19.31
N LEU A 150 -10.82 -10.06 -18.03
CA LEU A 150 -10.22 -8.82 -17.57
C LEU A 150 -9.07 -9.18 -16.65
N TRP A 151 -7.93 -8.53 -16.88
CA TRP A 151 -6.75 -8.65 -16.06
C TRP A 151 -6.46 -7.29 -15.43
N LEU A 152 -6.37 -7.26 -14.11
CA LEU A 152 -5.78 -6.15 -13.38
C LEU A 152 -4.27 -6.34 -13.39
N GLU A 153 -3.60 -5.59 -14.24
CA GLU A 153 -2.19 -5.76 -14.54
C GLU A 153 -1.34 -4.95 -13.56
N HIS A 154 -1.72 -3.69 -13.33
CA HIS A 154 -1.04 -2.82 -12.37
C HIS A 154 -2.04 -2.01 -11.55
N THR A 155 -1.62 -1.68 -10.34
CA THR A 155 -2.31 -0.70 -9.49
C THR A 155 -1.31 0.28 -8.91
N ALA A 156 -1.75 1.50 -8.68
CA ALA A 156 -0.97 2.52 -8.00
C ALA A 156 -1.90 3.42 -7.16
N VAL A 157 -1.32 4.08 -6.16
CA VAL A 157 -1.93 5.22 -5.48
C VAL A 157 -1.19 6.46 -5.96
N CYS A 158 -1.92 7.44 -6.50
CA CYS A 158 -1.37 8.68 -7.02
C CYS A 158 -1.89 9.85 -6.18
N GLU A 159 -1.00 10.65 -5.62
CA GLU A 159 -1.34 11.82 -4.79
C GLU A 159 -1.63 13.07 -5.62
N ASN A 160 -1.21 13.07 -6.87
CA ASN A 160 -1.39 14.19 -7.79
C ASN A 160 -1.38 13.73 -9.25
N LYS A 161 -1.66 14.69 -10.15
CA LYS A 161 -1.73 14.45 -11.59
C LYS A 161 -0.38 13.99 -12.17
N MET A 162 0.73 14.52 -11.68
CA MET A 162 2.05 14.17 -12.21
C MET A 162 2.39 12.70 -11.93
N GLU A 163 2.13 12.23 -10.71
CA GLU A 163 2.31 10.82 -10.35
C GLU A 163 1.42 9.89 -11.18
N MET A 164 0.18 10.30 -11.42
CA MET A 164 -0.74 9.54 -12.28
C MET A 164 -0.21 9.42 -13.71
N LEU A 165 0.24 10.54 -14.30
CA LEU A 165 0.78 10.54 -15.66
C LEU A 165 2.05 9.68 -15.75
N ALA A 166 2.94 9.77 -14.77
CA ALA A 166 4.13 8.92 -14.69
C ALA A 166 3.78 7.42 -14.60
N CYS A 167 2.72 7.06 -13.85
CA CYS A 167 2.24 5.68 -13.80
C CYS A 167 1.68 5.21 -15.15
N VAL A 168 0.90 6.06 -15.83
CA VAL A 168 0.35 5.75 -17.16
C VAL A 168 1.48 5.56 -18.17
N GLU A 169 2.44 6.48 -18.22
CA GLU A 169 3.61 6.40 -19.10
C GLU A 169 4.41 5.12 -18.83
N LYS A 170 4.69 4.81 -17.56
CA LYS A 170 5.38 3.58 -17.17
C LYS A 170 4.65 2.33 -17.66
N ALA A 171 3.33 2.27 -17.56
CA ALA A 171 2.54 1.14 -18.03
C ALA A 171 2.52 1.04 -19.57
N SER A 172 2.40 2.17 -20.28
CA SER A 172 2.49 2.22 -21.74
C SER A 172 3.83 1.71 -22.25
N VAL A 173 4.94 2.13 -21.63
CA VAL A 173 6.28 1.63 -21.96
C VAL A 173 6.45 0.14 -21.62
N THR A 174 5.96 -0.29 -20.45
CA THR A 174 6.08 -1.69 -19.99
C THR A 174 5.38 -2.67 -20.92
N HIS A 175 4.21 -2.30 -21.45
CA HIS A 175 3.38 -3.18 -22.29
C HIS A 175 3.43 -2.86 -23.77
N HIS A 176 4.19 -1.84 -24.18
CA HIS A 176 4.28 -1.34 -25.56
C HIS A 176 2.90 -1.04 -26.16
N VAL A 177 2.05 -0.33 -25.41
CA VAL A 177 0.65 -0.06 -25.77
C VAL A 177 0.26 1.39 -25.54
N ASP A 178 -0.70 1.85 -26.34
CA ASP A 178 -1.43 3.09 -26.06
C ASP A 178 -2.58 2.80 -25.09
N LEU A 179 -2.51 3.42 -23.91
CA LEU A 179 -3.51 3.24 -22.87
C LEU A 179 -4.72 4.15 -23.10
N MET A 180 -5.93 3.58 -23.07
CA MET A 180 -7.17 4.33 -23.14
C MET A 180 -7.65 4.69 -21.72
N LEU A 181 -7.94 5.96 -21.46
CA LEU A 181 -8.57 6.35 -20.20
C LEU A 181 -10.05 5.96 -20.23
N LEU A 182 -10.49 5.18 -19.25
CA LEU A 182 -11.89 4.86 -19.04
C LEU A 182 -12.38 5.63 -17.80
N GLU A 183 -13.19 6.65 -18.02
CA GLU A 183 -13.93 7.33 -16.96
C GLU A 183 -15.23 6.56 -16.73
N ILE A 184 -15.45 6.06 -15.51
CA ILE A 184 -16.70 5.44 -15.07
C ILE A 184 -17.48 6.46 -14.25
#